data_AF-A0A2R6KNB0-F1
#
_entry.id   AF-A0A2R6KNB0-F1
#
_cell.length_a   1.000
_cell.length_b   1.000
_cell.length_c   1.000
_cell.angle_alpha   90.00
_cell.angle_beta   90.00
_cell.angle_gamma   90.00
#
_symmetry.space_group_name_H-M   'P 1'
#
loop_
_entity.id
_entity.type
_entity.pdbx_description
1 polymer ?
#
loop_
_entity_poly.entity_id
_entity_poly.type
_entity_poly.pdbx_seq_one_letter_code
_entity_poly.pdbx_strand_id
1 'polypeptide(L)'
;MSSAGCCEPNHLARAARGTDVYYGIDFSGAARPATDIWIASARPTDDGLRIERCASAGERFGVTDRAAVLTALRTWLVERDGVAGLDFSFGLPRVLVPRDARGSWSSFLRWFAAAFADSDGKAMQTDLKERARASDTDDVELKRETDGPTGASSPYSFITRYQTLHGVRDVLAPLVLGERVGVEPMAPSEIGPTLCEIYPAATLRALGLPDERYKGGTHENERARREEIVAGLRAWGVTMDDGLADRLIAETGGDALDSVVGTVAVARAVANGFQPESARYDPLEGCIYA
;
A
#
# COMPACT_ATOMS: atom_id res chain seq x y z
N MET A 1 -11.41 -35.28 17.35
CA MET A 1 -10.85 -34.63 18.55
C MET A 1 -9.44 -34.20 18.21
N SER A 2 -9.15 -32.92 18.46
CA SER A 2 -7.86 -32.21 18.29
C SER A 2 -7.35 -32.04 16.85
N SER A 3 -6.87 -30.88 16.41
CA SER A 3 -6.41 -29.70 17.15
C SER A 3 -6.81 -28.42 16.42
N ALA A 4 -7.45 -27.50 17.14
CA ALA A 4 -7.55 -26.10 16.77
C ALA A 4 -6.11 -25.53 16.68
N GLY A 5 -5.78 -24.94 15.53
CA GLY A 5 -4.56 -24.16 15.38
C GLY A 5 -4.63 -22.97 16.34
N CYS A 6 -3.77 -22.97 17.35
CA CYS A 6 -3.54 -21.79 18.16
C CYS A 6 -3.04 -20.67 17.24
N CYS A 7 -3.76 -19.56 17.19
CA CYS A 7 -3.19 -18.29 16.77
C CYS A 7 -1.93 -18.05 17.60
N GLU A 8 -0.78 -17.90 16.93
CA GLU A 8 0.46 -17.54 17.62
C GLU A 8 0.27 -16.19 18.34
N PRO A 9 0.77 -16.05 19.57
CA PRO A 9 0.66 -14.80 20.33
C PRO A 9 1.40 -13.65 19.63
N ASN A 10 0.82 -12.47 19.75
CA ASN A 10 1.21 -11.24 19.08
C ASN A 10 2.68 -10.85 19.36
N HIS A 11 3.53 -10.89 18.32
CA HIS A 11 4.98 -10.57 18.43
C HIS A 11 5.32 -9.07 18.35
N LEU A 12 4.34 -8.17 18.40
CA LEU A 12 4.57 -6.71 18.33
C LEU A 12 5.38 -6.13 19.51
N ALA A 13 5.62 -6.92 20.56
CA ALA A 13 6.21 -6.49 21.83
C ALA A 13 7.69 -6.04 21.79
N ARG A 14 8.32 -5.82 20.62
CA ARG A 14 9.75 -5.44 20.57
C ARG A 14 10.17 -4.32 19.62
N ALA A 15 9.26 -3.47 19.16
CA ALA A 15 9.64 -2.32 18.33
C ALA A 15 8.85 -1.02 18.55
N ALA A 16 7.87 -0.97 19.46
CA ALA A 16 7.15 0.27 19.74
C ALA A 16 8.07 1.25 20.49
N ARG A 17 8.65 2.23 19.78
CA ARG A 17 9.05 3.47 20.44
C ARG A 17 7.74 4.16 20.80
N GLY A 18 7.53 4.47 22.07
CA GLY A 18 6.23 4.90 22.64
C GLY A 18 5.57 6.17 22.05
N THR A 19 6.07 6.67 20.92
CA THR A 19 5.55 7.81 20.15
C THR A 19 5.12 7.44 18.72
N ASP A 20 5.38 6.22 18.26
CA ASP A 20 5.20 5.85 16.85
C ASP A 20 3.72 5.85 16.46
N VAL A 21 3.42 6.46 15.30
CA VAL A 21 2.12 6.39 14.64
C VAL A 21 2.29 5.62 13.34
N TYR A 22 1.38 4.68 13.10
CA TYR A 22 1.34 3.90 11.87
C TYR A 22 0.19 4.37 11.01
N TYR A 23 0.44 4.57 9.73
CA TYR A 23 -0.55 4.99 8.77
C TYR A 23 -0.69 3.96 7.68
N GLY A 24 -1.92 3.52 7.42
CA GLY A 24 -2.23 2.73 6.24
C GLY A 24 -2.95 3.63 5.25
N ILE A 25 -2.46 3.65 4.01
CA ILE A 25 -3.03 4.44 2.93
C ILE A 25 -3.44 3.48 1.83
N ASP A 26 -4.75 3.28 1.74
CA ASP A 26 -5.34 2.67 0.55
C ASP A 26 -5.34 3.73 -0.55
N PHE A 27 -4.50 3.52 -1.56
CA PHE A 27 -4.24 4.50 -2.59
C PHE A 27 -4.92 4.08 -3.88
N SER A 28 -5.98 4.77 -4.27
CA SER A 28 -6.49 4.68 -5.64
C SER A 28 -5.88 5.78 -6.51
N GLY A 29 -5.31 5.41 -7.66
CA GLY A 29 -4.99 6.35 -8.72
C GLY A 29 -6.22 6.77 -9.54
N ALA A 30 -7.43 6.45 -9.07
CA ALA A 30 -8.65 6.45 -9.86
C ALA A 30 -9.18 7.86 -10.20
N ALA A 31 -10.37 7.90 -10.79
CA ALA A 31 -10.98 9.14 -11.25
C ALA A 31 -11.26 10.15 -10.11
N ARG A 32 -11.48 9.66 -8.87
CA ARG A 32 -11.93 10.48 -7.73
C ARG A 32 -11.07 10.24 -6.48
N PRO A 33 -9.79 10.63 -6.48
CA PRO A 33 -8.86 10.36 -5.37
C PRO A 33 -9.33 10.95 -4.03
N ALA A 34 -10.16 11.99 -4.04
CA ALA A 34 -10.72 12.54 -2.81
C ALA A 34 -11.66 11.58 -2.05
N THR A 35 -12.40 10.74 -2.77
CA THR A 35 -13.31 9.75 -2.15
C THR A 35 -12.70 8.37 -2.09
N ASP A 36 -11.74 8.10 -2.98
CA ASP A 36 -11.24 6.76 -3.24
C ASP A 36 -9.81 6.56 -2.67
N ILE A 37 -9.17 7.58 -2.07
CA ILE A 37 -7.94 7.40 -1.26
C ILE A 37 -8.35 7.50 0.21
N TRP A 38 -7.98 6.50 1.00
CA TRP A 38 -8.31 6.44 2.43
C TRP A 38 -7.06 6.37 3.29
N ILE A 39 -7.12 7.07 4.42
CA ILE A 39 -6.00 7.21 5.34
C ILE A 39 -6.47 6.82 6.73
N ALA A 40 -5.96 5.70 7.23
CA ALA A 40 -6.09 5.30 8.63
C ALA A 40 -4.83 5.66 9.42
N SER A 41 -5.00 6.03 10.68
CA SER A 41 -3.90 6.21 11.63
C SER A 41 -4.13 5.33 12.85
N ALA A 42 -3.09 4.61 13.27
CA ALA A 42 -3.10 3.73 14.41
C ALA A 42 -1.92 4.03 15.34
N ARG A 43 -2.13 3.83 16.64
CA ARG A 43 -1.04 3.77 17.61
C ARG A 43 -0.83 2.33 18.09
N PRO A 44 0.42 1.89 18.26
CA PRO A 44 0.73 0.68 18.99
C PRO A 44 0.13 0.70 20.40
N THR A 45 -0.37 -0.44 20.83
CA THR A 45 -0.70 -0.74 22.23
C THR A 45 0.13 -1.94 22.68
N ASP A 46 0.05 -2.30 23.96
CA ASP A 46 0.75 -3.48 24.48
C ASP A 46 0.32 -4.78 23.77
N ASP A 47 -0.95 -4.85 23.37
CA ASP A 47 -1.58 -6.05 22.81
C ASP A 47 -1.95 -5.94 21.32
N GLY A 48 -1.64 -4.84 20.64
CA GLY A 48 -2.05 -4.63 19.24
C GLY A 48 -1.99 -3.18 18.77
N LEU A 49 -3.09 -2.71 18.17
CA LEU A 49 -3.21 -1.37 17.59
C LEU A 49 -4.49 -0.68 18.07
N ARG A 50 -4.45 0.64 18.20
CA ARG A 50 -5.65 1.48 18.39
C ARG A 50 -5.81 2.42 17.22
N ILE A 51 -6.91 2.27 16.48
CA ILE A 51 -7.23 3.17 15.37
C ILE A 51 -7.71 4.50 15.95
N GLU A 52 -7.05 5.59 15.58
CA GLU A 52 -7.36 6.95 16.04
C GLU A 52 -8.24 7.71 15.04
N ARG A 53 -8.06 7.44 13.74
CA ARG A 53 -8.79 8.08 12.66
C ARG A 53 -8.77 7.21 11.43
N CYS A 54 -9.86 7.19 10.68
CA CYS A 54 -9.94 6.69 9.32
C CYS A 54 -10.84 7.65 8.53
N ALA A 55 -10.32 8.21 7.45
CA ALA A 55 -11.02 9.21 6.64
C ALA A 55 -10.55 9.15 5.19
N SER A 56 -11.42 9.53 4.27
CA SER A 56 -11.02 9.74 2.87
C SER A 56 -10.11 10.95 2.76
N ALA A 57 -9.31 11.03 1.69
CA ALA A 57 -8.42 12.15 1.44
C ALA A 57 -9.19 13.48 1.33
N GLY A 58 -10.40 13.46 0.76
CA GLY A 58 -11.27 14.62 0.62
C GLY A 58 -11.76 15.15 1.98
N GLU A 59 -12.15 14.26 2.89
CA GLU A 59 -12.51 14.65 4.26
C GLU A 59 -11.29 15.14 5.06
N ARG A 60 -10.12 14.54 4.80
CA ARG A 60 -8.90 14.90 5.51
C ARG A 60 -8.36 16.26 5.09
N PHE A 61 -8.35 16.53 3.79
CA PHE A 61 -7.66 17.67 3.20
C PHE A 61 -8.61 18.79 2.73
N GLY A 62 -9.92 18.53 2.64
CA GLY A 62 -10.92 19.51 2.20
C GLY A 62 -10.81 19.86 0.71
N VAL A 63 -10.14 19.03 -0.09
CA VAL A 63 -9.93 19.24 -1.54
C VAL A 63 -10.41 18.03 -2.34
N THR A 64 -10.89 18.27 -3.56
CA THR A 64 -11.49 17.23 -4.40
C THR A 64 -10.75 16.96 -5.71
N ASP A 65 -10.05 17.96 -6.25
CA ASP A 65 -9.25 17.81 -7.47
C ASP A 65 -8.05 16.87 -7.26
N ARG A 66 -7.72 16.05 -8.27
CA ARG A 66 -6.62 15.06 -8.16
C ARG A 66 -5.29 15.72 -7.86
N ALA A 67 -4.91 16.76 -8.59
CA ALA A 67 -3.62 17.41 -8.39
C ALA A 67 -3.55 18.06 -6.99
N ALA A 68 -4.65 18.66 -6.54
CA ALA A 68 -4.78 19.19 -5.19
C ALA A 68 -4.69 18.10 -4.11
N VAL A 69 -5.41 16.98 -4.25
CA VAL A 69 -5.39 15.85 -3.31
C VAL A 69 -4.00 15.25 -3.21
N LEU A 70 -3.34 14.96 -4.33
CA LEU A 70 -1.99 14.37 -4.33
C LEU A 70 -0.95 15.35 -3.78
N THR A 71 -1.12 16.66 -4.02
CA THR A 71 -0.27 17.68 -3.40
C THR A 71 -0.45 17.74 -1.88
N ALA A 72 -1.70 17.74 -1.41
CA ALA A 72 -2.00 17.71 0.02
C ALA A 72 -1.47 16.43 0.70
N LEU A 73 -1.62 15.28 0.03
CA LEU A 73 -1.08 13.99 0.50
C LEU A 73 0.45 14.05 0.64
N ARG A 74 1.17 14.56 -0.37
CA ARG A 74 2.63 14.71 -0.29
C ARG A 74 3.06 15.63 0.84
N THR A 75 2.42 16.78 1.01
CA THR A 75 2.72 17.71 2.11
C THR A 75 2.51 17.01 3.45
N TRP A 76 1.37 16.34 3.61
CA TRP A 76 1.04 15.64 4.84
C TRP A 76 2.03 14.49 5.15
N LEU A 77 2.46 13.73 4.14
CA LEU A 77 3.44 12.64 4.31
C LEU A 77 4.81 13.11 4.80
N VAL A 78 5.20 14.35 4.48
CA VAL A 78 6.46 14.99 4.90
C VAL A 78 6.36 15.57 6.30
N GLU A 79 5.20 16.11 6.67
CA GLU A 79 5.00 16.80 7.95
C GLU A 79 4.64 15.87 9.11
N ARG A 80 4.14 14.67 8.82
CA ARG A 80 3.75 13.69 9.83
C ARG A 80 4.96 12.94 10.40
N ASP A 81 4.84 12.52 11.65
CA ASP A 81 5.77 11.58 12.28
C ASP A 81 5.42 10.11 11.97
N GLY A 82 6.31 9.17 12.23
CA GLY A 82 6.03 7.73 12.19
C GLY A 82 6.17 7.06 10.82
N VAL A 83 5.43 5.98 10.57
CA VAL A 83 5.56 5.11 9.38
C VAL A 83 4.27 5.03 8.59
N ALA A 84 4.34 5.17 7.26
CA ALA A 84 3.18 5.10 6.38
C ALA A 84 3.36 4.00 5.32
N GLY A 85 2.42 3.08 5.30
CA GLY A 85 2.27 2.07 4.25
C GLY A 85 1.40 2.63 3.13
N LEU A 86 1.86 2.50 1.89
CA LEU A 86 1.13 2.92 0.69
C LEU A 86 0.73 1.71 -0.16
N ASP A 87 -0.56 1.57 -0.48
CA ASP A 87 -1.08 0.49 -1.33
C ASP A 87 -1.00 0.86 -2.81
N PHE A 88 0.21 0.80 -3.36
CA PHE A 88 0.47 0.76 -4.80
C PHE A 88 1.87 0.23 -5.06
N SER A 89 2.14 -0.25 -6.27
CA SER A 89 3.44 -0.79 -6.62
C SER A 89 4.55 0.27 -6.65
N PHE A 90 5.65 0.03 -5.94
CA PHE A 90 6.79 0.97 -5.87
C PHE A 90 7.76 0.86 -7.03
N GLY A 91 7.56 -0.11 -7.91
CA GLY A 91 8.42 -0.36 -9.05
C GLY A 91 7.72 -1.13 -10.16
N LEU A 92 8.50 -1.48 -11.17
CA LEU A 92 8.10 -2.31 -12.29
C LEU A 92 9.03 -3.52 -12.37
N PRO A 93 8.61 -4.64 -12.99
CA PRO A 93 9.51 -5.72 -13.35
C PRO A 93 10.76 -5.19 -14.03
N ARG A 94 11.95 -5.58 -13.55
CA ARG A 94 13.25 -5.06 -13.95
C ARG A 94 13.45 -5.09 -15.46
N VAL A 95 12.91 -6.11 -16.13
CA VAL A 95 12.99 -6.27 -17.59
C VAL A 95 12.36 -5.10 -18.36
N LEU A 96 11.34 -4.44 -17.80
CA LEU A 96 10.64 -3.31 -18.43
C LEU A 96 11.38 -1.97 -18.27
N VAL A 97 12.26 -1.87 -17.27
CA VAL A 97 13.02 -0.65 -16.97
C VAL A 97 14.19 -0.54 -17.96
N PRO A 98 14.46 0.60 -18.61
CA PRO A 98 15.64 0.79 -19.46
C PRO A 98 16.96 0.57 -18.72
N ARG A 99 18.00 0.08 -19.42
CA ARG A 99 19.26 -0.32 -18.79
C ARG A 99 19.94 0.81 -18.00
N ASP A 100 19.89 2.03 -18.51
CA ASP A 100 20.42 3.25 -17.88
C ASP A 100 19.62 3.68 -16.63
N ALA A 101 18.34 3.31 -16.54
CA ALA A 101 17.51 3.56 -15.38
C ALA A 101 17.60 2.47 -14.29
N ARG A 102 18.29 1.34 -14.54
CA ARG A 102 18.42 0.20 -13.59
C ARG A 102 19.50 0.38 -12.52
N GLY A 103 20.29 1.45 -12.58
CA GLY A 103 21.46 1.64 -11.69
C GLY A 103 21.09 1.88 -10.23
N SER A 104 19.91 2.43 -9.96
CA SER A 104 19.36 2.62 -8.61
C SER A 104 17.86 2.86 -8.66
N TRP A 105 17.17 2.68 -7.54
CA TRP A 105 15.73 2.95 -7.48
C TRP A 105 15.41 4.43 -7.75
N SER A 106 16.24 5.37 -7.28
CA SER A 106 16.08 6.80 -7.61
C SER A 106 16.25 7.09 -9.11
N SER A 107 17.12 6.34 -9.81
CA SER A 107 17.23 6.45 -11.27
C SER A 107 16.00 5.90 -11.97
N PHE A 108 15.40 4.82 -11.46
CA PHE A 108 14.09 4.35 -11.90
C PHE A 108 13.01 5.42 -11.71
N LEU A 109 12.91 6.05 -10.53
CA LEU A 109 11.92 7.10 -10.26
C LEU A 109 12.06 8.30 -11.22
N ARG A 110 13.30 8.75 -11.47
CA ARG A 110 13.57 9.82 -12.45
C ARG A 110 13.10 9.44 -13.85
N TRP A 111 13.47 8.24 -14.30
CA TRP A 111 13.07 7.75 -15.62
C TRP A 111 11.55 7.62 -15.72
N PHE A 112 10.91 6.98 -14.74
CA PHE A 112 9.47 6.75 -14.76
C PHE A 112 8.70 8.07 -14.81
N ALA A 113 9.09 9.04 -13.97
CA ALA A 113 8.46 10.36 -13.95
C ALA A 113 8.61 11.10 -15.29
N ALA A 114 9.78 11.00 -15.93
CA ALA A 114 10.02 11.63 -17.23
C ALA A 114 9.31 10.91 -18.38
N ALA A 115 9.37 9.58 -18.43
CA ALA A 115 8.78 8.75 -19.49
C ALA A 115 7.26 8.86 -19.53
N PHE A 116 6.63 9.05 -18.36
CA PHE A 116 5.17 9.10 -18.24
C PHE A 116 4.66 10.47 -17.78
N ALA A 117 5.42 11.55 -17.98
CA ALA A 117 5.05 12.91 -17.55
C ALA A 117 3.64 13.32 -18.03
N ASP A 118 3.36 13.09 -19.31
CA ASP A 118 2.09 13.46 -19.96
C ASP A 118 1.16 12.25 -20.22
N SER A 119 1.52 11.08 -19.71
CA SER A 119 0.74 9.86 -19.92
C SER A 119 -0.40 9.73 -18.92
N ASP A 120 -1.50 9.12 -19.37
CA ASP A 120 -2.50 8.54 -18.47
C ASP A 120 -2.18 7.05 -18.20
N GLY A 121 -2.95 6.43 -17.29
CA GLY A 121 -2.71 5.02 -16.92
C GLY A 121 -2.87 4.05 -18.09
N LYS A 122 -3.68 4.37 -19.09
CA LYS A 122 -3.87 3.52 -20.28
C LYS A 122 -2.68 3.62 -21.22
N ALA A 123 -2.20 4.83 -21.50
CA ALA A 123 -1.02 5.07 -22.31
C ALA A 123 0.22 4.41 -21.69
N MET A 124 0.42 4.58 -20.37
CA MET A 124 1.48 3.91 -19.63
C MET A 124 1.36 2.38 -19.75
N GLN A 125 0.16 1.83 -19.53
CA GLN A 125 -0.07 0.38 -19.66
C GLN A 125 0.28 -0.11 -21.08
N THR A 126 -0.12 0.61 -22.12
CA THR A 126 0.18 0.22 -23.51
C THR A 126 1.69 0.19 -23.76
N ASP A 127 2.43 1.23 -23.38
CA ASP A 127 3.89 1.28 -23.52
C ASP A 127 4.57 0.12 -22.76
N LEU A 128 4.16 -0.16 -21.52
CA LEU A 128 4.71 -1.26 -20.73
C LEU A 128 4.39 -2.64 -21.33
N LYS A 129 3.20 -2.82 -21.91
CA LYS A 129 2.84 -4.06 -22.64
C LYS A 129 3.63 -4.23 -23.93
N GLU A 130 3.94 -3.15 -24.63
CA GLU A 130 4.81 -3.20 -25.82
C GLU A 130 6.25 -3.58 -25.43
N ARG A 131 6.78 -3.00 -24.34
CA ARG A 131 8.08 -3.40 -23.78
C ARG A 131 8.11 -4.87 -23.36
N ALA A 132 7.06 -5.36 -22.71
CA ALA A 132 6.95 -6.76 -22.32
C ALA A 132 7.02 -7.70 -23.55
N ARG A 133 6.23 -7.40 -24.60
CA ARG A 133 6.23 -8.17 -25.85
C ARG A 133 7.55 -8.14 -26.61
N ALA A 134 8.31 -7.05 -26.47
CA ALA A 134 9.63 -6.91 -27.07
C ALA A 134 10.75 -7.57 -26.24
N SER A 135 10.43 -8.08 -25.05
CA SER A 135 11.37 -8.78 -24.19
C SER A 135 11.29 -10.30 -24.38
N ASP A 136 12.25 -11.04 -23.83
CA ASP A 136 12.33 -12.50 -23.95
C ASP A 136 11.34 -13.24 -23.02
N THR A 137 10.27 -12.58 -22.57
CA THR A 137 9.27 -13.15 -21.66
C THR A 137 8.00 -13.56 -22.40
N ASP A 138 7.37 -14.66 -21.97
CA ASP A 138 6.15 -15.20 -22.61
C ASP A 138 4.84 -14.50 -22.18
N ASP A 139 4.90 -13.52 -21.27
CA ASP A 139 3.72 -12.83 -20.71
C ASP A 139 3.76 -11.32 -21.01
N VAL A 140 2.57 -10.72 -21.09
CA VAL A 140 2.34 -9.31 -21.42
C VAL A 140 2.07 -8.48 -20.17
N GLU A 141 1.56 -9.08 -19.08
CA GLU A 141 1.36 -8.42 -17.77
C GLU A 141 2.28 -9.03 -16.72
N LEU A 142 3.58 -8.73 -16.86
CA LEU A 142 4.64 -9.20 -15.99
C LEU A 142 4.42 -8.75 -14.55
N LYS A 143 4.65 -9.70 -13.64
CA LYS A 143 4.66 -9.50 -12.19
C LYS A 143 6.08 -9.25 -11.71
N ARG A 144 6.20 -8.50 -10.61
CA ARG A 144 7.45 -8.36 -9.86
C ARG A 144 7.72 -9.61 -9.04
N GLU A 145 8.96 -9.79 -8.60
CA GLU A 145 9.36 -10.87 -7.70
C GLU A 145 8.51 -10.88 -6.40
N THR A 146 8.15 -9.68 -5.90
CA THR A 146 7.30 -9.53 -4.71
C THR A 146 5.81 -9.80 -4.96
N ASP A 147 5.32 -9.75 -6.20
CA ASP A 147 3.88 -9.80 -6.49
C ASP A 147 3.33 -11.22 -6.47
N GLY A 148 4.06 -12.19 -7.05
CA GLY A 148 3.63 -13.59 -7.12
C GLY A 148 3.32 -14.19 -5.74
N PRO A 149 4.26 -14.14 -4.78
CA PRO A 149 4.07 -14.68 -3.43
C PRO A 149 2.96 -14.00 -2.62
N THR A 150 2.68 -12.72 -2.89
CA THR A 150 1.66 -11.93 -2.16
C THR A 150 0.29 -11.98 -2.83
N GLY A 151 0.21 -12.56 -4.03
CA GLY A 151 -1.00 -12.57 -4.84
C GLY A 151 -1.30 -11.23 -5.53
N ALA A 152 -0.39 -10.25 -5.44
CA ALA A 152 -0.59 -8.95 -6.07
C ALA A 152 -0.70 -9.05 -7.60
N SER A 153 -1.43 -8.11 -8.18
CA SER A 153 -1.56 -7.94 -9.63
C SER A 153 -0.29 -7.29 -10.20
N SER A 154 -0.04 -7.52 -11.49
CA SER A 154 1.02 -6.80 -12.22
C SER A 154 0.87 -5.29 -12.01
N PRO A 155 1.96 -4.51 -11.85
CA PRO A 155 1.89 -3.07 -11.56
C PRO A 155 1.25 -2.25 -12.68
N TYR A 156 1.07 -2.82 -13.88
CA TYR A 156 0.46 -2.15 -15.02
C TYR A 156 -0.72 -2.94 -15.59
N SER A 157 -1.34 -3.78 -14.78
CA SER A 157 -2.62 -4.41 -15.11
C SER A 157 -3.74 -3.37 -15.26
N PHE A 158 -4.88 -3.76 -15.83
CA PHE A 158 -6.02 -2.85 -15.94
C PHE A 158 -6.57 -2.38 -14.58
N ILE A 159 -6.28 -3.13 -13.50
CA ILE A 159 -6.69 -2.84 -12.12
C ILE A 159 -5.77 -1.78 -11.51
N THR A 160 -4.46 -1.94 -11.65
CA THR A 160 -3.44 -1.20 -10.89
C THR A 160 -2.77 -0.06 -11.68
N ARG A 161 -2.92 0.00 -13.00
CA ARG A 161 -2.21 0.97 -13.87
C ARG A 161 -2.28 2.42 -13.40
N TYR A 162 -3.41 2.85 -12.86
CA TYR A 162 -3.58 4.22 -12.39
C TYR A 162 -2.91 4.43 -11.03
N GLN A 163 -3.00 3.44 -10.12
CA GLN A 163 -2.36 3.47 -8.81
C GLN A 163 -0.84 3.56 -8.97
N THR A 164 -0.25 2.69 -9.79
CA THR A 164 1.19 2.69 -10.06
C THR A 164 1.62 3.99 -10.75
N LEU A 165 0.89 4.47 -11.76
CA LEU A 165 1.25 5.72 -12.45
C LEU A 165 1.29 6.89 -11.46
N HIS A 166 0.18 7.15 -10.77
CA HIS A 166 0.07 8.31 -9.89
C HIS A 166 0.89 8.14 -8.60
N GLY A 167 0.97 6.95 -8.05
CA GLY A 167 1.78 6.64 -6.88
C GLY A 167 3.27 6.85 -7.15
N VAL A 168 3.79 6.31 -8.26
CA VAL A 168 5.21 6.48 -8.59
C VAL A 168 5.51 7.89 -9.08
N ARG A 169 4.80 8.39 -10.10
CA ARG A 169 5.08 9.69 -10.73
C ARG A 169 4.74 10.87 -9.82
N ASP A 170 3.55 10.85 -9.21
CA ASP A 170 2.98 12.02 -8.55
C ASP A 170 3.14 11.97 -7.03
N VAL A 171 3.58 10.85 -6.43
CA VAL A 171 3.84 10.72 -4.98
C VAL A 171 5.30 10.39 -4.68
N LEU A 172 5.79 9.21 -5.08
CA LEU A 172 7.15 8.76 -4.70
C LEU A 172 8.25 9.59 -5.34
N ALA A 173 8.21 9.79 -6.66
CA ALA A 173 9.26 10.54 -7.36
C ALA A 173 9.50 11.93 -6.75
N PRO A 174 8.49 12.81 -6.56
CA PRO A 174 8.73 14.13 -5.95
C PRO A 174 9.15 14.07 -4.47
N LEU A 175 8.76 13.03 -3.71
CA LEU A 175 9.13 12.90 -2.29
C LEU A 175 10.56 12.39 -2.12
N VAL A 176 10.92 11.34 -2.86
CA VAL A 176 12.22 10.67 -2.75
C VAL A 176 13.32 11.46 -3.46
N LEU A 177 13.05 11.99 -4.65
CA LEU A 177 14.04 12.79 -5.39
C LEU A 177 14.26 14.18 -4.77
N GLY A 178 13.31 14.63 -3.94
CA GLY A 178 13.47 15.82 -3.10
C GLY A 178 14.07 15.53 -1.72
N GLU A 179 14.51 14.29 -1.45
CA GLU A 179 15.11 13.84 -0.18
C GLU A 179 14.26 14.17 1.05
N ARG A 180 12.93 14.07 0.94
CA ARG A 180 12.00 14.47 2.01
C ARG A 180 11.48 13.33 2.88
N VAL A 181 11.67 12.08 2.45
CA VAL A 181 11.20 10.87 3.12
C VAL A 181 12.20 9.73 2.90
N GLY A 182 12.27 8.79 3.84
CA GLY A 182 12.88 7.49 3.63
C GLY A 182 11.86 6.49 3.10
N VAL A 183 12.29 5.52 2.29
CA VAL A 183 11.44 4.44 1.78
C VAL A 183 12.10 3.09 2.05
N GLU A 184 11.46 2.26 2.86
CA GLU A 184 12.01 0.96 3.23
C GLU A 184 11.58 -0.15 2.25
N PRO A 185 12.48 -1.05 1.81
CA PRO A 185 13.94 -1.04 1.99
C PRO A 185 14.68 -0.36 0.81
N MET A 186 13.95 0.33 -0.08
CA MET A 186 14.43 0.79 -1.39
C MET A 186 15.40 1.99 -1.34
N ALA A 187 15.16 2.91 -0.41
CA ALA A 187 15.90 4.14 -0.17
C ALA A 187 15.74 4.54 1.32
N PRO A 188 16.30 3.75 2.26
CA PRO A 188 16.20 4.02 3.69
C PRO A 188 16.84 5.37 4.02
N SER A 189 16.26 6.06 5.01
CA SER A 189 16.78 7.33 5.53
C SER A 189 16.60 7.35 7.04
N GLU A 190 17.63 7.80 7.77
CA GLU A 190 17.54 8.05 9.21
C GLU A 190 16.83 9.38 9.51
N ILE A 191 16.66 10.23 8.49
CA ILE A 191 16.10 11.57 8.61
C ILE A 191 14.74 11.62 7.89
N GLY A 192 13.74 12.12 8.62
CA GLY A 192 12.41 12.36 8.11
C GLY A 192 11.48 11.14 8.20
N PRO A 193 10.26 11.25 7.65
CA PRO A 193 9.25 10.22 7.79
C PRO A 193 9.53 8.98 6.93
N THR A 194 9.14 7.80 7.41
CA THR A 194 9.39 6.51 6.72
C THR A 194 8.17 6.03 5.95
N LEU A 195 8.35 5.62 4.70
CA LEU A 195 7.35 4.99 3.86
C LEU A 195 7.69 3.51 3.62
N CYS A 196 6.67 2.68 3.42
CA CYS A 196 6.84 1.32 2.92
C CYS A 196 5.69 0.94 1.97
N GLU A 197 5.92 -0.05 1.12
CA GLU A 197 4.89 -0.61 0.24
C GLU A 197 4.10 -1.67 1.01
N ILE A 198 2.77 -1.59 0.95
CA ILE A 198 1.87 -2.56 1.59
C ILE A 198 0.90 -3.12 0.57
N TYR A 199 0.27 -4.25 0.89
CA TYR A 199 -0.82 -4.80 0.09
C TYR A 199 -1.89 -5.41 1.00
N PRO A 200 -3.00 -4.70 1.29
CA PRO A 200 -4.02 -5.11 2.25
C PRO A 200 -4.55 -6.53 2.07
N ALA A 201 -4.75 -6.98 0.83
CA ALA A 201 -5.22 -8.34 0.55
C ALA A 201 -4.22 -9.42 1.02
N ALA A 202 -2.90 -9.19 0.88
CA ALA A 202 -1.90 -10.11 1.42
C ALA A 202 -1.93 -10.14 2.95
N THR A 203 -2.15 -8.99 3.60
CA THR A 203 -2.30 -8.90 5.06
C THR A 203 -3.52 -9.69 5.53
N LEU A 204 -4.68 -9.50 4.88
CA LEU A 204 -5.91 -10.25 5.19
C LEU A 204 -5.70 -11.76 5.04
N ARG A 205 -5.07 -12.18 3.94
CA ARG A 205 -4.72 -13.58 3.69
C ARG A 205 -3.82 -14.15 4.79
N ALA A 206 -2.80 -13.39 5.21
CA ALA A 206 -1.90 -13.79 6.29
C ALA A 206 -2.61 -13.90 7.66
N LEU A 207 -3.70 -13.15 7.85
CA LEU A 207 -4.57 -13.24 9.03
C LEU A 207 -5.66 -14.32 8.92
N GLY A 208 -5.75 -15.02 7.78
CA GLY A 208 -6.82 -15.99 7.51
C GLY A 208 -8.20 -15.35 7.35
N LEU A 209 -8.26 -14.09 6.95
CA LEU A 209 -9.49 -13.32 6.75
C LEU A 209 -9.86 -13.24 5.26
N PRO A 210 -11.13 -12.93 4.93
CA PRO A 210 -11.53 -12.70 3.54
C PRO A 210 -10.66 -11.64 2.87
N ASP A 211 -9.94 -12.02 1.82
CA ASP A 211 -9.00 -11.16 1.08
C ASP A 211 -9.50 -10.84 -0.35
N GLU A 212 -10.66 -11.37 -0.73
CA GLU A 212 -11.31 -11.13 -2.02
C GLU A 212 -12.82 -10.90 -1.86
N ARG A 213 -13.42 -10.24 -2.87
CA ARG A 213 -14.88 -10.10 -3.03
C ARG A 213 -15.62 -9.48 -1.83
N TYR A 214 -14.95 -8.65 -1.04
CA TYR A 214 -15.58 -7.86 0.04
C TYR A 214 -15.87 -6.41 -0.38
N LYS A 215 -15.46 -6.02 -1.59
CA LYS A 215 -15.61 -4.67 -2.16
C LYS A 215 -16.30 -4.64 -3.51
N GLY A 216 -16.88 -3.48 -3.83
CA GLY A 216 -17.33 -3.10 -5.17
C GLY A 216 -18.84 -3.14 -5.41
N GLY A 217 -19.65 -3.65 -4.48
CA GLY A 217 -21.10 -3.71 -4.59
C GLY A 217 -21.61 -4.72 -5.64
N THR A 218 -20.79 -5.67 -6.06
CA THR A 218 -21.07 -6.57 -7.20
C THR A 218 -21.17 -8.05 -6.81
N HIS A 219 -20.70 -8.41 -5.63
CA HIS A 219 -20.72 -9.76 -5.11
C HIS A 219 -21.75 -9.91 -3.98
N GLU A 220 -22.38 -11.08 -3.93
CA GLU A 220 -23.20 -11.46 -2.78
C GLU A 220 -22.35 -11.54 -1.51
N ASN A 221 -22.95 -11.17 -0.37
CA ASN A 221 -22.34 -11.25 0.96
C ASN A 221 -21.12 -10.33 1.20
N GLU A 222 -20.87 -9.32 0.37
CA GLU A 222 -19.76 -8.35 0.60
C GLU A 222 -19.82 -7.68 1.97
N ARG A 223 -21.02 -7.32 2.43
CA ARG A 223 -21.20 -6.76 3.78
C ARG A 223 -20.78 -7.75 4.86
N ALA A 224 -21.23 -9.00 4.76
CA ALA A 224 -20.88 -10.05 5.72
C ALA A 224 -19.36 -10.32 5.74
N ARG A 225 -18.70 -10.27 4.58
CA ARG A 225 -17.22 -10.35 4.52
C ARG A 225 -16.55 -9.17 5.22
N ARG A 226 -17.04 -7.94 5.03
CA ARG A 226 -16.51 -6.77 5.76
C ARG A 226 -16.74 -6.87 7.27
N GLU A 227 -17.89 -7.40 7.69
CA GLU A 227 -18.19 -7.70 9.11
C GLU A 227 -17.22 -8.75 9.67
N GLU A 228 -16.95 -9.82 8.92
CA GLU A 228 -15.97 -10.86 9.27
C GLU A 228 -14.55 -10.29 9.39
N ILE A 229 -14.13 -9.45 8.44
CA ILE A 229 -12.82 -8.79 8.49
C ILE A 229 -12.72 -7.90 9.74
N VAL A 230 -13.72 -7.05 10.02
CA VAL A 230 -13.71 -6.19 11.22
C VAL A 230 -13.65 -7.01 12.51
N ALA A 231 -14.42 -8.10 12.59
CA ALA A 231 -14.37 -9.01 13.73
C ALA A 231 -12.98 -9.68 13.86
N GLY A 232 -12.39 -10.09 12.74
CA GLY A 232 -11.05 -10.66 12.67
C GLY A 232 -9.96 -9.67 13.12
N LEU A 233 -10.03 -8.41 12.68
CA LEU A 233 -9.14 -7.35 13.11
C LEU A 233 -9.24 -7.10 14.62
N ARG A 234 -10.46 -7.08 15.18
CA ARG A 234 -10.66 -6.99 16.63
C ARG A 234 -10.05 -8.18 17.37
N ALA A 235 -10.24 -9.40 16.86
CA ALA A 235 -9.65 -10.60 17.43
C ALA A 235 -8.12 -10.61 17.36
N TRP A 236 -7.53 -10.00 16.33
CA TRP A 236 -6.08 -9.82 16.20
C TRP A 236 -5.50 -8.78 17.17
N GLY A 237 -6.32 -7.86 17.69
CA GLY A 237 -5.88 -6.82 18.63
C GLY A 237 -6.03 -5.39 18.10
N VAL A 238 -6.74 -5.18 16.99
CA VAL A 238 -7.12 -3.83 16.54
C VAL A 238 -8.31 -3.33 17.34
N THR A 239 -8.10 -2.27 18.11
CA THR A 239 -9.13 -1.57 18.86
C THR A 239 -9.64 -0.36 18.06
N MET A 240 -10.96 -0.23 17.99
CA MET A 240 -11.69 0.87 17.33
C MET A 240 -13.07 1.00 17.97
N ASP A 241 -13.65 2.20 17.97
CA ASP A 241 -15.03 2.39 18.41
C ASP A 241 -16.05 1.78 17.43
N ASP A 242 -17.27 1.56 17.90
CA ASP A 242 -18.33 0.93 17.11
C ASP A 242 -18.79 1.81 15.94
N GLY A 243 -18.72 3.14 16.07
CA GLY A 243 -19.06 4.06 14.98
C GLY A 243 -18.08 3.96 13.81
N LEU A 244 -16.79 3.81 14.11
CA LEU A 244 -15.77 3.53 13.11
C LEU A 244 -15.98 2.12 12.51
N ALA A 245 -16.23 1.10 13.33
CA ALA A 245 -16.51 -0.25 12.83
C ALA A 245 -17.69 -0.25 11.83
N ASP A 246 -18.81 0.39 12.19
CA ASP A 246 -19.98 0.54 11.32
C ASP A 246 -19.63 1.27 10.02
N ARG A 247 -18.79 2.31 10.10
CA ARG A 247 -18.32 3.05 8.94
C ARG A 247 -17.50 2.18 7.99
N LEU A 248 -16.57 1.37 8.50
CA LEU A 248 -15.76 0.44 7.68
C LEU A 248 -16.66 -0.58 6.96
N ILE A 249 -17.71 -1.05 7.64
CA ILE A 249 -18.69 -2.01 7.09
C ILE A 249 -19.66 -1.32 6.10
N ALA A 250 -19.94 -0.04 6.26
CA ALA A 250 -20.85 0.70 5.39
C ALA A 250 -20.17 1.16 4.10
N GLU A 251 -18.88 1.50 4.14
CA GLU A 251 -18.11 1.95 2.97
C GLU A 251 -17.91 0.79 1.98
N THR A 252 -18.67 0.80 0.88
CA THR A 252 -18.79 -0.30 -0.11
C THR A 252 -17.60 -0.45 -1.05
N GLY A 253 -16.78 0.60 -1.18
CA GLY A 253 -15.50 0.53 -1.90
C GLY A 253 -14.50 -0.40 -1.22
N GLY A 254 -14.64 -0.60 0.09
CA GLY A 254 -13.68 -1.36 0.90
C GLY A 254 -12.40 -0.58 1.18
N ASP A 255 -12.27 0.64 0.65
CA ASP A 255 -11.07 1.46 0.68
C ASP A 255 -10.76 1.90 2.13
N ALA A 256 -11.80 2.23 2.90
CA ALA A 256 -11.68 2.54 4.32
C ALA A 256 -11.11 1.36 5.11
N LEU A 257 -11.60 0.16 4.82
CA LEU A 257 -11.18 -1.08 5.47
C LEU A 257 -9.73 -1.44 5.08
N ASP A 258 -9.40 -1.32 3.80
CA ASP A 258 -8.06 -1.55 3.25
C ASP A 258 -7.02 -0.62 3.90
N SER A 259 -7.38 0.64 4.15
CA SER A 259 -6.51 1.58 4.87
C SER A 259 -6.25 1.15 6.33
N VAL A 260 -7.25 0.60 7.04
CA VAL A 260 -7.08 0.08 8.41
C VAL A 260 -6.22 -1.18 8.41
N VAL A 261 -6.46 -2.12 7.50
CA VAL A 261 -5.62 -3.30 7.28
C VAL A 261 -4.18 -2.88 6.98
N GLY A 262 -3.98 -1.80 6.22
CA GLY A 262 -2.68 -1.23 5.95
C GLY A 262 -1.91 -0.85 7.21
N THR A 263 -2.58 -0.39 8.27
CA THR A 263 -1.90 -0.10 9.56
C THR A 263 -1.35 -1.36 10.23
N VAL A 264 -2.02 -2.51 10.06
CA VAL A 264 -1.54 -3.82 10.53
C VAL A 264 -0.31 -4.25 9.73
N ALA A 265 -0.34 -4.08 8.40
CA ALA A 265 0.80 -4.36 7.53
C ALA A 265 2.04 -3.54 7.95
N VAL A 266 1.86 -2.24 8.21
CA VAL A 266 2.92 -1.35 8.71
C VAL A 266 3.45 -1.81 10.07
N ALA A 267 2.58 -2.15 11.02
CA ALA A 267 3.00 -2.64 12.33
C ALA A 267 3.88 -3.89 12.23
N ARG A 268 3.51 -4.82 11.34
CA ARG A 268 4.28 -6.04 11.06
C ARG A 268 5.61 -5.72 10.37
N ALA A 269 5.62 -4.79 9.41
CA ALA A 269 6.84 -4.33 8.76
C ALA A 269 7.85 -3.73 9.77
N VAL A 270 7.36 -2.87 10.67
CA VAL A 270 8.17 -2.25 11.73
C VAL A 270 8.69 -3.29 12.71
N ALA A 271 7.84 -4.23 13.16
CA ALA A 271 8.25 -5.30 14.06
C ALA A 271 9.32 -6.22 13.44
N ASN A 272 9.27 -6.41 12.13
CA ASN A 272 10.28 -7.14 11.36
C ASN A 272 11.48 -6.28 10.95
N GLY A 273 11.56 -5.00 11.37
CA GLY A 273 12.65 -4.10 11.00
C GLY A 273 12.82 -3.90 9.50
N PHE A 274 11.71 -3.95 8.75
CA PHE A 274 11.67 -3.83 7.29
C PHE A 274 12.61 -4.80 6.55
N GLN A 275 12.83 -5.99 7.11
CA GLN A 275 13.67 -6.99 6.45
C GLN A 275 12.89 -7.65 5.31
N PRO A 276 13.29 -7.47 4.03
CA PRO A 276 12.64 -8.16 2.93
C PRO A 276 12.99 -9.65 2.94
N GLU A 277 12.12 -10.48 2.39
CA GLU A 277 12.47 -11.87 2.08
C GLU A 277 13.50 -11.90 0.94
N SER A 278 14.77 -12.14 1.27
CA SER A 278 15.90 -12.07 0.32
C SER A 278 15.72 -12.83 -0.99
N ALA A 279 14.97 -13.93 -1.00
CA ALA A 279 14.70 -14.73 -2.20
C ALA A 279 13.67 -14.08 -3.17
N ARG A 280 13.00 -13.01 -2.76
CA ARG A 280 11.85 -12.39 -3.45
C ARG A 280 11.98 -10.87 -3.56
N TYR A 281 13.17 -10.35 -3.29
CA TYR A 281 13.43 -8.92 -3.27
C TYR A 281 14.35 -8.51 -4.42
N ASP A 282 13.86 -7.58 -5.22
CA ASP A 282 14.66 -6.85 -6.20
C ASP A 282 14.65 -5.35 -5.82
N PRO A 283 15.82 -4.71 -5.66
CA PRO A 283 15.92 -3.32 -5.22
C PRO A 283 15.44 -2.28 -6.24
N LEU A 284 14.96 -2.70 -7.42
CA LEU A 284 14.24 -1.83 -8.35
C LEU A 284 12.73 -2.05 -8.35
N GLU A 285 12.26 -3.25 -7.99
CA GLU A 285 10.87 -3.65 -8.21
C GLU A 285 9.97 -3.24 -7.05
N GLY A 286 10.49 -3.15 -5.82
CA GLY A 286 9.71 -2.86 -4.62
C GLY A 286 9.70 -4.04 -3.65
N CYS A 287 8.98 -3.90 -2.55
CA CYS A 287 8.88 -4.91 -1.50
C CYS A 287 7.55 -4.74 -0.75
N ILE A 288 6.63 -5.67 -0.94
CA ILE A 288 5.34 -5.66 -0.27
C ILE A 288 5.48 -6.19 1.16
N TYR A 289 5.05 -5.40 2.13
CA TYR A 289 4.87 -5.84 3.52
C TYR A 289 3.41 -6.19 3.81
N ALA A 290 3.19 -7.30 4.52
CA ALA A 290 1.87 -7.86 4.84
C ALA A 290 1.85 -8.59 6.19
#